data_AF-A0A4Q4SQ59-F1
#
_entry.id   AF-A0A4Q4SQ59-F1
#
_cell.length_a   1.000
_cell.length_b   1.000
_cell.length_c   1.000
_cell.angle_alpha   90.00
_cell.angle_beta   90.00
_cell.angle_gamma   90.00
#
_symmetry.space_group_name_H-M   'P 1'
#
loop_
_entity.id
_entity.type
_entity.pdbx_description
1 polymer ?
#
loop_
_entity_poly.entity_id
_entity_poly.type
_entity_poly.pdbx_seq_one_letter_code
_entity_poly.pdbx_strand_id
1 'polypeptide(L)'
;MAQGAVKKSKAAAPKKPTQRVQRGARIIKPKNAAIIKQNKIVHKSSSGLIGQTEKLLAQKAGHLEILKGGKKDKKEGGDKKKSG
;
A
#
# COMPACT_ATOMS: atom_id res chain seq x y z
N MET A 1 30.65 5.26 -68.79
CA MET A 1 31.37 5.65 -67.56
C MET A 1 30.84 4.82 -66.40
N ALA A 2 31.60 3.82 -65.95
CA ALA A 2 31.17 2.92 -64.88
C ALA A 2 31.16 3.67 -63.53
N GLN A 3 29.99 3.78 -62.88
CA GLN A 3 29.91 4.27 -61.51
C GLN A 3 30.38 3.16 -60.56
N GLY A 4 31.53 3.38 -59.91
CA GLY A 4 32.09 2.46 -58.92
C GLY A 4 31.19 2.33 -57.68
N ALA A 5 31.17 1.14 -57.09
CA ALA A 5 30.35 0.80 -55.93
C ALA A 5 30.66 1.70 -54.73
N VAL A 6 29.61 2.33 -54.18
CA VAL A 6 29.70 3.22 -53.01
C VAL A 6 30.02 2.39 -51.76
N LYS A 7 31.12 2.71 -51.09
CA LYS A 7 31.52 2.05 -49.83
C LYS A 7 30.49 2.34 -48.74
N LYS A 8 29.91 1.29 -48.15
CA LYS A 8 28.96 1.39 -47.03
C LYS A 8 29.68 1.90 -45.78
N SER A 9 29.23 3.02 -45.22
CA SER A 9 29.77 3.57 -43.96
C SER A 9 29.37 2.71 -42.77
N LYS A 10 30.29 2.56 -41.81
CA LYS A 10 30.11 1.76 -40.61
C LYS A 10 29.09 2.41 -39.67
N ALA A 11 28.23 1.60 -39.05
CA ALA A 11 27.20 2.05 -38.12
C ALA A 11 27.81 2.80 -36.92
N ALA A 12 27.17 3.91 -36.52
CA ALA A 12 27.60 4.74 -35.40
C ALA A 12 27.52 3.97 -34.07
N ALA A 13 28.55 4.10 -33.25
CA ALA A 13 28.63 3.46 -31.94
C ALA A 13 27.57 4.01 -30.96
N PRO A 14 27.03 3.19 -30.04
CA PRO A 14 26.02 3.64 -29.08
C PRO A 14 26.62 4.69 -28.12
N LYS A 15 25.92 5.83 -27.99
CA LYS A 15 26.32 6.91 -27.08
C LYS A 15 26.12 6.47 -25.63
N LYS A 16 27.16 6.63 -24.79
CA LYS A 16 27.05 6.42 -23.34
C LYS A 16 26.06 7.45 -22.75
N PRO A 17 25.18 7.04 -21.82
CA PRO A 17 24.21 7.96 -21.23
C PRO A 17 24.92 9.08 -20.45
N THR A 18 24.65 10.32 -20.84
CA THR A 18 25.25 11.54 -20.27
C THR A 18 24.66 11.94 -18.92
N GLN A 19 23.49 11.41 -18.55
CA GLN A 19 22.82 11.75 -17.29
C GLN A 19 23.23 10.84 -16.14
N ARG A 20 23.59 11.45 -15.01
CA ARG A 20 23.83 10.78 -13.73
C ARG A 20 22.60 9.95 -13.36
N VAL A 21 22.71 8.63 -13.50
CA VAL A 21 21.66 7.70 -13.07
C VAL A 21 21.56 7.81 -11.55
N GLN A 22 20.53 8.49 -11.05
CA GLN A 22 20.23 8.56 -9.61
C GLN A 22 20.02 7.13 -9.09
N ARG A 23 21.02 6.55 -8.43
CA ARG A 23 20.96 5.24 -7.79
C ARG A 23 20.43 5.43 -6.37
N GLY A 24 19.22 4.95 -6.11
CA GLY A 24 18.51 5.07 -4.84
C GLY A 24 17.18 4.31 -4.88
N ALA A 25 16.53 4.12 -3.73
CA ALA A 25 15.25 3.42 -3.61
C ALA A 25 14.13 4.22 -4.32
N ARG A 26 13.97 4.01 -5.62
CA ARG A 26 12.87 4.59 -6.40
C ARG A 26 11.72 3.61 -6.44
N ILE A 27 10.54 4.08 -6.02
CA ILE A 27 9.27 3.44 -6.37
C ILE A 27 9.03 3.74 -7.85
N ILE A 28 9.43 2.81 -8.72
CA ILE A 28 9.18 2.90 -10.16
C ILE A 28 7.71 2.58 -10.38
N LYS A 29 6.92 3.61 -10.73
CA LYS A 29 5.50 3.40 -11.05
C LYS A 29 5.38 2.46 -12.26
N PRO A 30 4.47 1.47 -12.22
CA PRO A 30 4.24 0.59 -13.35
C PRO A 30 3.70 1.42 -14.53
N LYS A 31 4.25 1.18 -15.72
CA LYS A 31 3.82 1.84 -16.96
C LYS A 31 2.75 1.03 -17.70
N ASN A 32 2.67 -0.27 -17.42
CA ASN A 32 1.75 -1.19 -18.09
C ASN A 32 0.34 -1.08 -17.50
N ALA A 33 -0.65 -0.88 -18.37
CA ALA A 33 -2.05 -0.69 -17.96
C ALA A 33 -2.61 -1.88 -17.15
N ALA A 34 -2.23 -3.12 -17.49
CA ALA A 34 -2.66 -4.32 -16.77
C ALA A 34 -2.21 -4.31 -15.30
N ILE A 35 -0.94 -3.97 -15.04
CA ILE A 35 -0.36 -3.92 -13.69
C ILE A 35 -1.00 -2.79 -12.88
N ILE A 36 -1.28 -1.64 -13.50
CA ILE A 36 -1.99 -0.53 -12.84
C ILE A 36 -3.37 -0.97 -12.36
N LYS A 37 -4.11 -1.72 -13.19
CA LYS A 37 -5.44 -2.25 -12.82
C LYS A 37 -5.33 -3.23 -11.65
N GLN A 38 -4.37 -4.16 -11.71
CA GLN A 38 -4.15 -5.14 -10.64
C GLN A 38 -3.82 -4.47 -9.30
N ASN A 39 -2.91 -3.49 -9.30
CA ASN A 39 -2.56 -2.76 -8.08
C ASN A 39 -3.75 -2.01 -7.47
N LYS A 40 -4.64 -1.45 -8.31
CA LYS A 40 -5.88 -0.81 -7.84
C LYS A 40 -6.83 -1.80 -7.20
N ILE A 41 -6.95 -3.01 -7.76
CA ILE A 41 -7.80 -4.07 -7.21
C ILE A 41 -7.25 -4.51 -5.84
N VAL A 42 -5.95 -4.79 -5.76
CA VAL A 42 -5.27 -5.19 -4.52
C VAL A 42 -5.44 -4.15 -3.42
N HIS A 43 -5.27 -2.85 -3.75
CA HIS A 43 -5.47 -1.77 -2.77
C HIS A 43 -6.91 -1.69 -2.27
N LYS A 44 -7.91 -1.84 -3.15
CA LYS A 44 -9.32 -1.80 -2.76
C LYS A 44 -9.71 -2.97 -1.87
N SER A 45 -9.21 -4.17 -2.18
CA SER A 45 -9.50 -5.36 -1.38
C SER A 45 -8.84 -5.27 -0.01
N SER A 46 -7.58 -4.83 0.08
CA SER A 46 -6.90 -4.70 1.36
C SER A 46 -7.49 -3.60 2.23
N SER A 47 -7.85 -2.44 1.67
CA SER A 47 -8.46 -1.35 2.43
C SER A 47 -9.81 -1.74 3.04
N GLY A 48 -10.62 -2.50 2.31
CA GLY A 48 -11.91 -2.99 2.80
C GLY A 48 -11.75 -4.01 3.94
N LEU A 49 -10.80 -4.94 3.80
CA LEU A 49 -10.50 -5.93 4.84
C LEU A 49 -9.98 -5.28 6.13
N ILE A 50 -9.14 -4.24 6.03
CA ILE A 50 -8.66 -3.49 7.20
C ILE A 50 -9.82 -2.84 7.94
N GLY A 51 -10.72 -2.13 7.25
CA GLY A 51 -11.87 -1.48 7.90
C GLY A 51 -12.83 -2.47 8.56
N GLN A 52 -13.05 -3.65 7.97
CA GLN A 52 -13.81 -4.74 8.61
C GLN A 52 -13.08 -5.30 9.84
N THR A 53 -11.76 -5.43 9.75
CA THR A 53 -10.93 -5.92 10.87
C THR A 53 -10.94 -4.93 12.03
N GLU A 54 -10.82 -3.62 11.77
CA GLU A 54 -10.96 -2.56 12.77
C GLU A 54 -12.34 -2.57 13.43
N LYS A 55 -13.41 -2.76 12.63
CA LYS A 55 -14.78 -2.90 13.16
C LYS A 55 -14.92 -4.13 14.06
N LEU A 56 -14.40 -5.29 13.65
CA LEU A 56 -14.45 -6.51 14.46
C LEU A 56 -13.64 -6.37 15.75
N LEU A 57 -12.47 -5.74 15.69
CA LEU A 57 -11.65 -5.46 16.88
C LEU A 57 -12.36 -4.48 17.83
N ALA A 58 -12.99 -3.42 17.30
CA ALA A 58 -13.77 -2.47 18.10
C ALA A 58 -15.01 -3.13 18.72
N GLN A 59 -15.71 -4.00 17.99
CA GLN A 59 -16.82 -4.78 18.52
C GLN A 59 -16.36 -5.75 19.60
N LYS A 60 -15.25 -6.47 19.39
CA LYS A 60 -14.68 -7.37 20.40
C LYS A 60 -14.21 -6.60 21.63
N ALA A 61 -13.57 -5.44 21.45
CA ALA A 61 -13.13 -4.58 22.55
C ALA A 61 -14.33 -3.98 23.31
N GLY A 62 -15.32 -3.42 22.62
CA GLY A 62 -16.54 -2.90 23.23
C GLY A 62 -17.39 -3.98 23.89
N HIS A 63 -17.45 -5.17 23.30
CA HIS A 63 -18.08 -6.33 23.93
C HIS A 63 -17.31 -6.79 25.18
N LEU A 64 -15.97 -6.75 25.15
CA LEU A 64 -15.14 -7.00 26.32
C LEU A 64 -15.29 -5.91 27.40
N GLU A 65 -15.52 -4.65 27.04
CA GLU A 65 -15.85 -3.59 27.99
C GLU A 65 -17.18 -3.89 28.70
N ILE A 66 -18.17 -4.45 27.99
CA ILE A 66 -19.45 -4.89 28.57
C ILE A 66 -19.25 -6.12 29.48
N LEU A 67 -18.41 -7.08 29.09
CA LEU A 67 -18.16 -8.30 29.88
C LEU A 67 -17.28 -8.06 31.12
N LYS A 68 -16.31 -7.15 31.04
CA LYS A 68 -15.33 -6.92 32.12
C LYS A 68 -15.76 -5.80 33.09
N GLY A 69 -16.92 -5.19 32.88
CA GLY A 69 -17.34 -4.00 33.60
C GLY A 69 -16.49 -2.80 33.16
N GLY A 70 -17.04 -1.98 32.29
CA GLY A 70 -16.34 -0.82 31.71
C GLY A 70 -15.99 0.22 32.78
N LYS A 71 -15.25 1.27 32.39
CA LYS A 71 -14.96 2.40 33.31
C LYS A 71 -16.23 3.05 33.89
N LYS A 72 -17.38 2.89 33.22
CA LYS A 72 -18.70 3.32 33.71
C LYS A 72 -19.21 2.40 34.83
N ASP A 73 -19.09 1.08 34.70
CA ASP A 73 -19.48 0.12 35.75
C ASP A 73 -18.61 0.24 37.00
N LYS A 74 -17.33 0.61 36.85
CA LYS A 74 -16.47 0.95 38.00
C LYS A 74 -16.90 2.22 38.75
N LYS A 75 -17.61 3.14 38.10
CA LYS A 75 -18.17 4.34 38.75
C LYS A 75 -19.50 4.05 39.44
N GLU A 76 -20.31 3.14 38.89
CA GLU A 76 -21.62 2.78 39.47
C GLU A 76 -21.52 1.67 40.54
N GLY A 77 -20.47 0.85 40.52
CA GLY A 77 -20.24 -0.22 41.50
C GLY A 77 -19.71 0.23 42.87
N GLY A 78 -19.42 1.53 43.05
CA GLY A 78 -18.96 2.10 44.33
C GLY A 78 -20.09 2.33 45.35
N ASP A 79 -21.34 2.46 44.90
CA ASP A 79 -22.46 2.92 45.74
C ASP A 79 -23.49 1.84 46.12
N LYS A 80 -23.35 0.59 45.64
CA LYS A 80 -24.34 -0.48 45.88
C LYS A 80 -23.96 -1.55 46.90
N LYS A 81 -22.88 -1.36 47.69
CA LYS A 81 -22.43 -2.36 48.68
C LYS A 81 -22.68 -1.98 50.16
N LYS A 82 -23.70 -1.15 50.43
CA LYS A 82 -24.20 -0.83 51.79
C LYS A 82 -25.73 -0.66 51.82
N SER A 83 -26.48 -1.70 51.47
CA SER A 83 -27.86 -1.90 51.95
C SER A 83 -28.39 -3.26 51.48
N GLY A 84 -28.73 -4.13 52.45
CA GLY A 84 -29.30 -5.45 52.22
C GLY A 84 -28.40 -6.56 52.73
#